data_AF-J2VL73-F1
#
_entry.id   AF-J2VL73-F1
#
_cell.length_a   1.000
_cell.length_b   1.000
_cell.length_c   1.000
_cell.angle_alpha   90.00
_cell.angle_beta   90.00
_cell.angle_gamma   90.00
#
_symmetry.space_group_name_H-M   'P 1'
#
loop_
_entity.id
_entity.type
_entity.pdbx_description
1 polymer ?
#
loop_
_entity_poly.entity_id
_entity_poly.type
_entity_poly.pdbx_seq_one_letter_code
_entity_poly.pdbx_strand_id
1 'polypeptide(L)'
;MDVRQLAFLAGQPSAAVKNREHFWGMPKRGLAFLLANVMFWQPMWAQADGIVVASPGTSLGQAGNGVPIVQIATPNGSGLSHNQF
;
A
#
# COMPACT_ATOMS: atom_id res chain seq x y z
N MET A 1 -18.67 47.42 -15.84
CA MET A 1 -17.71 46.93 -14.83
C MET A 1 -16.37 47.58 -15.11
N ASP A 2 -15.79 48.24 -14.13
CA ASP A 2 -14.64 49.12 -14.34
C ASP A 2 -13.34 48.30 -14.35
N VAL A 3 -12.69 48.21 -15.51
CA VAL A 3 -11.49 47.37 -15.76
C VAL A 3 -10.33 47.76 -14.84
N ARG A 4 -10.34 49.01 -14.36
CA ARG A 4 -9.37 49.57 -13.41
C ARG A 4 -9.41 48.86 -12.06
N GLN A 5 -10.57 48.38 -11.65
CA GLN A 5 -10.75 47.68 -10.37
C GLN A 5 -10.17 46.26 -10.43
N LEU A 6 -10.32 45.58 -11.57
CA LEU A 6 -9.73 44.26 -11.84
C LEU A 6 -8.19 44.37 -11.91
N ALA A 7 -7.67 45.42 -12.55
CA ALA A 7 -6.23 45.67 -12.62
C ALA A 7 -5.62 45.94 -11.23
N PHE A 8 -6.34 46.65 -10.35
CA PHE A 8 -5.91 46.88 -8.97
C PHE A 8 -5.87 45.59 -8.14
N LEU A 9 -6.89 44.74 -8.26
CA LEU A 9 -6.93 43.43 -7.59
C LEU A 9 -5.83 42.49 -8.09
N ALA A 10 -5.53 42.50 -9.38
CA ALA A 10 -4.44 41.70 -9.98
C ALA A 10 -3.04 42.22 -9.62
N GLY A 11 -2.90 43.51 -9.28
CA GLY A 11 -1.65 44.13 -8.84
C GLY A 11 -1.39 44.00 -7.33
N GLN A 12 -2.30 43.41 -6.56
CA GLN A 12 -2.06 43.20 -5.13
C GLN A 12 -0.95 42.17 -4.94
N PRO A 13 0.04 42.42 -4.05
CA PRO A 13 1.04 41.43 -3.73
C PRO A 13 0.35 40.22 -3.10
N SER A 14 0.41 39.08 -3.80
CA SER A 14 -0.12 37.81 -3.29
C SER A 14 0.48 37.57 -1.91
N ALA A 15 -0.36 37.39 -0.90
CA ALA A 15 0.07 37.19 0.47
C ALA A 15 1.16 36.11 0.51
N ALA A 16 2.33 36.45 1.05
CA ALA A 16 3.42 35.50 1.18
C ALA A 16 2.92 34.29 1.98
N VAL A 17 2.96 33.12 1.35
CA VAL A 17 2.51 31.86 1.99
C VAL A 17 3.35 31.65 3.24
N LYS A 18 2.73 31.83 4.42
CA LYS A 18 3.39 31.55 5.69
C LYS A 18 3.65 30.05 5.75
N ASN A 19 4.93 29.67 5.63
CA ASN A 19 5.32 28.28 5.82
C ASN A 19 5.09 27.91 7.28
N ARG A 20 4.02 27.16 7.54
CA ARG A 20 3.74 26.60 8.85
C ARG A 20 4.56 25.32 8.98
N GLU A 21 5.67 25.35 9.69
CA GLU A 21 6.50 24.14 9.90
C GLU A 21 5.80 23.09 10.78
N HIS A 22 4.77 23.53 11.51
CA HIS A 22 3.94 22.70 12.36
C HIS A 22 2.53 22.58 11.78
N PHE A 23 2.01 21.36 11.71
CA PHE A 23 0.61 21.07 11.40
C PHE A 23 -0.06 20.63 12.69
N TRP A 24 -1.07 21.37 13.17
CA TRP A 24 -1.78 21.05 14.42
C TRP A 24 -0.85 20.88 15.64
N GLY A 25 0.25 21.64 15.70
CA GLY A 25 1.23 21.54 16.80
C GLY A 25 2.25 20.42 16.66
N MET A 26 2.15 19.55 15.65
CA MET A 26 3.15 18.51 15.36
C MET A 26 4.16 18.96 14.29
N PRO A 27 5.45 18.60 14.43
CA PRO A 27 6.45 18.90 13.42
C PRO A 27 6.16 18.12 12.13
N LYS A 28 5.92 18.82 11.01
CA LYS A 28 5.57 18.20 9.72
C LYS A 28 6.60 17.18 9.24
N ARG A 29 7.88 17.44 9.52
CA ARG A 29 8.98 16.54 9.16
C ARG A 29 8.89 15.20 9.89
N GLY A 30 8.56 15.21 11.19
CA GLY A 30 8.39 13.98 11.96
C GLY A 30 7.23 13.12 11.45
N LEU A 31 6.09 13.75 11.14
CA LEU A 31 4.95 13.06 10.54
C LEU A 31 5.30 12.48 9.16
N ALA A 32 6.01 13.24 8.32
CA ALA A 32 6.45 12.77 7.00
C ALA A 32 7.40 11.56 7.12
N PHE A 33 8.35 11.58 8.05
CA PHE A 33 9.24 10.44 8.29
C PHE A 33 8.48 9.22 8.82
N LEU A 34 7.52 9.41 9.73
CA LEU A 34 6.67 8.33 10.23
C LEU A 34 5.87 7.68 9.10
N LEU A 35 5.18 8.48 8.29
CA LEU A 35 4.39 7.99 7.16
C LEU A 35 5.27 7.28 6.13
N ALA A 36 6.43 7.83 5.81
CA ALA A 36 7.38 7.20 4.90
C ALA A 36 7.86 5.85 5.43
N ASN A 37 8.18 5.75 6.72
CA ASN A 37 8.55 4.48 7.35
C ASN A 37 7.40 3.47 7.29
N VAL A 38 6.18 3.88 7.66
CA VAL A 38 5.01 3.00 7.61
C VAL A 38 4.78 2.47 6.19
N MET A 39 4.78 3.36 5.18
CA MET A 39 4.61 2.97 3.78
C MET A 39 5.76 2.10 3.24
N PHE A 40 6.99 2.35 3.70
CA PHE A 40 8.16 1.54 3.34
C PHE A 40 8.01 0.09 3.83
N TRP A 41 7.44 -0.11 5.03
CA TRP A 41 7.21 -1.43 5.60
C TRP A 41 5.90 -2.10 5.16
N GLN A 42 4.99 -1.39 4.48
CA GLN A 42 3.72 -1.95 4.00
C GLN A 42 3.85 -3.23 3.16
N PRO A 43 4.76 -3.32 2.16
CA PRO A 43 4.89 -4.52 1.34
C PRO A 43 5.31 -5.76 2.13
N MET A 44 6.11 -5.57 3.18
CA MET A 44 6.61 -6.67 4.02
C MET A 44 5.50 -7.28 4.87
N TRP A 45 4.59 -6.47 5.38
CA TRP A 45 3.43 -6.96 6.16
C TRP A 45 2.31 -7.49 5.27
N ALA A 46 2.11 -6.89 4.09
CA ALA A 46 1.09 -7.33 3.13
C ALA A 46 1.37 -8.72 2.55
N GLN A 47 2.63 -9.18 2.54
CA GLN A 47 3.01 -10.52 2.08
C GLN A 47 2.88 -11.62 3.15
N ALA A 48 2.60 -11.27 4.41
CA ALA A 48 2.44 -12.25 5.49
C ALA A 48 1.11 -13.01 5.43
N ASP A 49 0.18 -12.57 4.56
CA ASP A 49 -1.11 -13.22 4.30
C ASP A 49 -1.14 -13.88 2.90
N GLY A 50 0.03 -14.33 2.44
CA GLY A 50 0.08 -15.32 1.37
C GLY A 50 -0.56 -16.60 1.88
N ILE A 51 -1.73 -16.94 1.33
CA ILE A 51 -2.51 -18.18 1.57
C ILE A 51 -1.63 -19.28 2.19
N VAL A 52 -1.73 -19.43 3.51
CA VAL A 52 -1.02 -20.48 4.24
C VAL A 52 -1.86 -21.74 4.10
N VAL A 53 -1.62 -22.51 3.03
CA VAL A 53 -2.15 -23.88 2.94
C VAL A 53 -1.41 -24.72 3.98
N ALA A 54 -1.97 -24.76 5.19
CA ALA A 54 -1.60 -25.70 6.23
C ALA A 54 -2.44 -26.97 6.07
N SER A 55 -2.30 -27.67 4.93
CA SER A 55 -2.73 -29.06 4.81
C SER A 55 -1.51 -29.97 4.64
N PRO A 56 -1.37 -31.04 5.44
CA PRO A 56 -0.26 -31.99 5.29
C PRO A 56 -0.29 -32.59 3.88
N GLY A 57 0.73 -32.30 3.07
CA GLY A 57 0.89 -32.87 1.72
C GLY A 57 0.49 -31.97 0.55
N THR A 58 -0.02 -30.75 0.81
CA THR A 58 -0.30 -29.77 -0.24
C THR A 58 0.62 -28.57 -0.15
N SER A 59 1.33 -28.26 -1.22
CA SER A 59 2.19 -27.07 -1.26
C SER A 59 1.82 -26.17 -2.43
N LEU A 60 1.76 -24.87 -2.18
CA LEU A 60 1.64 -23.85 -3.21
C LEU A 60 3.03 -23.44 -3.69
N GLY A 61 3.27 -23.57 -4.99
CA GLY A 61 4.45 -23.03 -5.68
C GLY A 61 4.03 -22.02 -6.74
N GLN A 62 5.01 -21.39 -7.39
CA GLN A 62 4.80 -20.58 -8.59
C GLN A 62 5.71 -21.04 -9.72
N ALA A 63 5.18 -21.09 -10.93
CA ALA A 63 5.97 -21.24 -12.15
C ALA A 63 6.79 -19.97 -12.43
N GLY A 64 7.86 -20.09 -13.23
CA GLY A 64 8.73 -18.95 -13.59
C GLY A 64 8.04 -17.80 -14.35
N ASN A 65 6.80 -17.99 -14.79
CA ASN A 65 5.94 -16.98 -15.41
C ASN A 65 4.88 -16.39 -14.45
N GLY A 66 4.93 -16.72 -13.15
CA GLY A 66 4.03 -16.18 -12.13
C GLY A 66 2.69 -16.92 -11.99
N VAL A 67 2.45 -17.99 -12.75
CA VAL A 67 1.23 -18.82 -12.63
C VAL A 67 1.34 -19.69 -11.36
N PRO A 68 0.34 -19.71 -10.47
CA PRO A 68 0.35 -20.54 -9.27
C PRO A 68 0.25 -22.03 -9.62
N ILE A 69 1.03 -22.85 -8.92
CA ILE A 69 1.05 -24.31 -9.01
C ILE A 69 0.62 -24.88 -7.66
N VAL A 70 -0.35 -25.80 -7.66
CA VAL A 70 -0.77 -26.52 -6.46
C VAL A 70 -0.24 -27.95 -6.54
N GLN A 71 0.65 -28.33 -5.63
CA GLN A 71 0.98 -29.74 -5.40
C GLN A 71 -0.14 -30.34 -4.56
N ILE A 72 -0.87 -31.30 -5.13
CA ILE A 72 -2.00 -31.94 -4.47
C ILE A 72 -1.55 -33.06 -3.54
N ALA A 73 -2.29 -33.29 -2.46
CA ALA A 73 -2.02 -34.39 -1.54
C ALA A 73 -2.08 -35.74 -2.25
N THR A 74 -1.29 -36.71 -1.78
CA THR A 74 -1.34 -38.09 -2.28
C THR A 74 -2.77 -38.64 -2.21
N PRO A 75 -3.31 -39.22 -3.30
CA PRO A 75 -4.66 -39.79 -3.30
C PRO A 75 -4.82 -40.86 -2.23
N ASN A 76 -5.98 -40.91 -1.57
CA ASN A 76 -6.32 -41.98 -0.64
C ASN A 76 -6.63 -43.30 -1.39
N GLY A 77 -6.95 -44.37 -0.65
CA GLY A 77 -7.29 -45.67 -1.23
C GLY A 77 -8.53 -45.70 -2.14
N SER A 78 -9.31 -44.62 -2.18
CA SER A 78 -10.44 -44.41 -3.10
C SER A 78 -10.09 -43.52 -4.30
N GLY A 79 -8.82 -43.11 -4.44
CA GLY A 79 -8.34 -42.24 -5.51
C GLY A 79 -8.65 -40.75 -5.33
N LEU A 80 -9.08 -40.31 -4.14
CA LEU A 80 -9.41 -38.92 -3.86
C LEU A 80 -8.26 -38.20 -3.16
N SER A 81 -7.93 -37.00 -3.65
CA SER A 81 -6.98 -36.08 -3.03
C SER A 81 -7.75 -34.96 -2.33
N HIS A 82 -7.59 -34.83 -1.01
CA HIS A 82 -8.28 -33.82 -0.19
C HIS A 82 -7.35 -32.62 0.02
N ASN A 83 -7.69 -31.47 -0.56
CA ASN A 83 -6.87 -30.26 -0.50
C ASN A 83 -7.73 -29.13 0.10
N GLN A 84 -7.27 -28.51 1.19
CA GLN A 84 -7.93 -27.36 1.82
C GLN A 84 -7.16 -26.08 1.46
N PHE A 85 -7.87 -25.03 1.04
CA PHE A 85 -7.31 -23.76 0.57
C PHE A 85 -7.63 -22.62 1.52
#